data_AF-A0A4Q3FCG2-F1
#
_entry.id   AF-A0A4Q3FCG2-F1
#
_cell.length_a   1.000
_cell.length_b   1.000
_cell.length_c   1.000
_cell.angle_alpha   90.00
_cell.angle_beta   90.00
_cell.angle_gamma   90.00
#
_symmetry.space_group_name_H-M   'P 1'
#
loop_
_entity.id
_entity.type
_entity.pdbx_description
1 polymer ?
#
loop_
_entity_poly.entity_id
_entity_poly.type
_entity_poly.pdbx_seq_one_letter_code
_entity_poly.pdbx_strand_id
1 'polypeptide(L)'
;MKISQKEFVFNNEVVTRFDLYNSLFLTLPFYQVKYTGTLLPFFKSHVEDGINNKLSPVEIIESFFTKYQQYIKDADRFHLLFRFIQYIERQVVLFDAIEDSAFSKLEATDDSSSLQVLLQQVNNQPDNHAKIREALQKFSLRLVLTAHPTQFYPGSVLGIITELTEALKANDINEIY
;
A
#
# COMPACT_ATOMS: atom_id res chain seq x y z
N MET A 1 19.34 -2.43 -19.12
CA MET A 1 18.05 -1.74 -18.93
C MET A 1 18.28 -0.72 -17.82
N LYS A 2 18.31 0.58 -18.12
CA LYS A 2 18.60 1.61 -17.11
C LYS A 2 17.33 1.82 -16.29
N ILE A 3 17.33 1.32 -15.06
CA ILE A 3 16.30 1.61 -14.05
C ILE A 3 16.20 3.13 -13.94
N SER A 4 15.00 3.68 -14.06
CA SER A 4 14.77 5.12 -13.90
C SER A 4 15.18 5.54 -12.49
N GLN A 5 15.80 6.70 -12.30
CA GLN A 5 16.21 7.18 -10.96
C GLN A 5 15.03 7.21 -9.98
N LYS A 6 13.81 7.49 -10.48
CA LYS A 6 12.55 7.39 -9.73
C LYS A 6 12.24 5.96 -9.27
N GLU A 7 12.44 4.97 -10.13
CA GLU A 7 12.20 3.56 -9.84
C GLU A 7 13.20 3.00 -8.82
N PHE A 8 14.45 3.48 -8.85
CA PHE A 8 15.44 3.16 -7.83
C PHE A 8 15.06 3.75 -6.45
N VAL A 9 14.67 5.03 -6.42
CA VAL A 9 14.22 5.69 -5.17
C VAL A 9 12.96 5.02 -4.63
N PHE A 10 12.00 4.67 -5.48
CA PHE A 10 10.79 3.96 -5.08
C PHE A 10 11.08 2.57 -4.51
N ASN A 11 11.93 1.77 -5.16
CA ASN A 11 12.31 0.46 -4.65
C ASN A 11 13.01 0.56 -3.28
N ASN A 12 13.86 1.57 -3.08
CA ASN A 12 14.61 1.71 -1.85
C ASN A 12 13.79 2.33 -0.70
N GLU A 13 12.97 3.34 -1.00
CA GLU A 13 12.22 4.09 0.02
C GLU A 13 10.83 3.50 0.29
N VAL A 14 10.22 2.80 -0.67
CA VAL A 14 8.87 2.23 -0.52
C VAL A 14 8.93 0.71 -0.38
N VAL A 15 9.46 -0.01 -1.37
CA VAL A 15 9.41 -1.49 -1.39
C VAL A 15 10.24 -2.10 -0.27
N THR A 16 11.50 -1.68 -0.12
CA THR A 16 12.39 -2.22 0.91
C THR A 16 11.86 -1.95 2.32
N ARG A 17 11.30 -0.75 2.54
CA ARG A 17 10.67 -0.36 3.81
C ARG A 17 9.43 -1.21 4.06
N PHE A 18 8.56 -1.35 3.07
CA PHE A 18 7.38 -2.20 3.16
C PHE A 18 7.74 -3.64 3.54
N ASP A 19 8.73 -4.26 2.89
CA ASP A 19 9.13 -5.63 3.18
C ASP A 19 9.65 -5.81 4.61
N LEU A 20 10.41 -4.82 5.11
CA LEU A 20 10.91 -4.80 6.49
C LEU A 20 9.75 -4.74 7.49
N TYR A 21 8.82 -3.80 7.32
CA TYR A 21 7.69 -3.66 8.26
C TYR A 21 6.70 -4.81 8.15
N ASN A 22 6.40 -5.26 6.93
CA ASN A 22 5.55 -6.41 6.71
C ASN A 22 6.12 -7.66 7.42
N SER A 23 7.44 -7.83 7.42
CA SER A 23 8.13 -8.90 8.15
C SER A 23 8.03 -8.73 9.68
N LEU A 24 8.09 -7.52 10.21
CA LEU A 24 7.86 -7.25 11.64
C LEU A 24 6.38 -7.45 12.04
N PHE A 25 5.45 -7.07 11.18
CA PHE A 25 4.01 -7.29 11.42
C PHE A 25 3.63 -8.76 11.39
N LEU A 26 4.33 -9.59 10.61
CA LEU A 26 4.19 -11.05 10.61
C LEU A 26 4.60 -11.69 11.95
N THR A 27 5.53 -11.07 12.67
CA THR A 27 6.09 -11.62 13.91
C THR A 27 5.44 -11.06 15.17
N LEU A 28 4.68 -9.97 15.08
CA LEU A 28 3.90 -9.44 16.20
C LEU A 28 2.75 -10.38 16.60
N PRO A 29 2.52 -10.64 17.89
CA PRO A 29 1.53 -11.60 18.36
C PRO A 29 0.11 -11.08 18.11
N PHE A 30 -0.47 -11.45 16.97
CA PHE A 30 -1.88 -11.19 16.68
C PHE A 30 -2.75 -12.37 17.11
N TYR A 31 -3.76 -12.09 17.93
CA TYR A 31 -4.87 -12.95 18.38
C TYR A 31 -4.74 -14.47 18.09
N GLN A 32 -4.35 -15.19 19.14
CA GLN A 32 -4.70 -16.58 19.49
C GLN A 32 -4.49 -17.74 18.49
N VAL A 33 -4.10 -17.53 17.22
CA VAL A 33 -3.80 -18.67 16.32
C VAL A 33 -2.48 -18.44 15.59
N LYS A 34 -1.48 -19.20 16.03
CA LYS A 34 -0.06 -19.19 15.64
C LYS A 34 0.26 -19.43 14.15
N TYR A 35 -0.70 -19.40 13.22
CA TYR A 35 -0.51 -19.94 11.85
C TYR A 35 -1.08 -19.12 10.68
N THR A 36 -1.84 -18.04 10.92
CA THR A 36 -2.47 -17.27 9.82
C THR A 36 -1.42 -16.61 8.90
N GLY A 37 -0.38 -16.00 9.47
CA GLY A 37 0.69 -15.35 8.71
C GLY A 37 1.50 -16.33 7.84
N THR A 38 1.59 -17.60 8.27
CA THR A 38 2.26 -18.66 7.50
C THR A 38 1.35 -19.25 6.41
N LEU A 39 0.04 -19.36 6.67
CA LEU A 39 -0.92 -19.94 5.73
C LEU A 39 -1.25 -19.02 4.54
N LEU A 40 -1.20 -17.70 4.72
CA LEU A 40 -1.56 -16.76 3.65
C LEU A 40 -0.64 -16.85 2.42
N PRO A 41 0.70 -16.93 2.53
CA PRO A 41 1.57 -17.18 1.39
C PRO A 41 1.23 -18.46 0.63
N PHE A 42 0.89 -19.55 1.34
CA PHE A 42 0.45 -20.79 0.72
C PHE A 42 -0.89 -20.64 0.01
N PHE A 43 -1.84 -19.91 0.62
CA PHE A 43 -3.12 -19.60 -0.01
C PHE A 43 -2.93 -18.77 -1.27
N LYS A 44 -2.07 -17.74 -1.24
CA LYS A 44 -1.72 -16.93 -2.41
C LYS A 44 -1.17 -17.79 -3.55
N SER A 45 -0.17 -18.63 -3.28
CA SER A 45 0.40 -19.53 -4.29
C SER A 45 -0.65 -20.48 -4.86
N HIS A 46 -1.54 -21.03 -4.02
CA HIS A 46 -2.60 -21.92 -4.48
C HIS A 46 -3.65 -21.19 -5.33
N VAL A 47 -3.95 -19.92 -5.03
CA VAL A 47 -4.83 -19.08 -5.84
C VAL A 47 -4.19 -18.76 -7.19
N GLU A 48 -2.90 -18.40 -7.22
CA GLU A 48 -2.16 -18.14 -8.47
C GLU A 48 -2.15 -19.38 -9.38
N ASP A 49 -1.86 -20.55 -8.82
CA ASP A 49 -1.92 -21.82 -9.55
C ASP A 49 -3.35 -22.12 -10.06
N GLY A 50 -4.36 -21.88 -9.22
CA GLY A 50 -5.75 -22.08 -9.59
C GLY A 50 -6.21 -21.18 -10.75
N ILE A 51 -5.80 -19.91 -10.73
CA ILE A 51 -6.08 -18.95 -11.80
C ILE A 51 -5.36 -19.37 -13.10
N ASN A 52 -4.10 -19.77 -13.02
CA ASN A 52 -3.34 -20.26 -14.16
C ASN A 52 -3.98 -21.51 -14.80
N ASN A 53 -4.61 -22.36 -13.97
CA ASN A 53 -5.36 -23.53 -14.40
C ASN A 53 -6.82 -23.21 -14.80
N LYS A 54 -7.23 -21.94 -14.83
CA LYS A 54 -8.57 -21.47 -15.18
C LYS A 54 -9.69 -22.06 -14.32
N LEU A 55 -9.39 -22.38 -13.06
CA LEU A 55 -10.37 -22.85 -12.10
C LEU A 55 -11.27 -21.69 -11.66
N SER A 56 -12.51 -21.99 -11.30
CA SER A 56 -13.43 -21.01 -10.72
C SER A 56 -13.01 -20.67 -9.28
N PRO A 57 -13.36 -19.47 -8.77
CA PRO A 57 -13.01 -19.08 -7.39
C PRO A 57 -13.47 -20.08 -6.33
N VAL A 58 -14.65 -20.69 -6.52
CA VAL A 58 -15.20 -21.70 -5.60
C VAL A 58 -14.31 -22.95 -5.59
N GLU A 59 -13.88 -23.43 -6.75
CA GLU A 59 -13.00 -24.60 -6.86
C GLU A 59 -11.62 -24.34 -6.24
N ILE A 60 -11.08 -23.13 -6.42
CA ILE A 60 -9.80 -22.73 -5.82
C ILE A 60 -9.89 -22.77 -4.30
N ILE A 61 -10.96 -22.21 -3.72
CA ILE A 61 -11.16 -22.16 -2.27
C ILE A 61 -11.39 -23.57 -1.71
N GLU A 62 -12.27 -24.37 -2.32
CA GLU A 62 -12.57 -25.73 -1.85
C GLU A 62 -11.35 -26.66 -1.93
N SER A 63 -10.59 -26.58 -3.02
CA SER A 63 -9.38 -27.39 -3.20
C SER A 63 -8.27 -27.00 -2.21
N PHE A 64 -8.21 -25.75 -1.76
CA PHE A 64 -7.31 -25.32 -0.70
C PHE A 64 -7.68 -26.00 0.62
N PHE A 65 -8.94 -25.89 1.05
CA PHE A 65 -9.38 -26.48 2.33
C PHE A 65 -9.36 -28.01 2.32
N THR A 66 -9.53 -28.64 1.16
CA THR A 66 -9.39 -30.10 1.02
C THR A 66 -7.97 -30.58 1.32
N LYS A 67 -6.93 -29.81 0.97
CA LYS A 67 -5.53 -30.14 1.29
C LYS A 67 -5.21 -29.99 2.78
N TYR A 68 -5.89 -29.07 3.48
CA TYR A 68 -5.65 -28.79 4.90
C TYR A 68 -6.78 -29.39 5.77
N GLN A 69 -6.63 -30.68 6.11
CA GLN A 69 -7.60 -31.50 6.89
C GLN A 69 -7.97 -30.96 8.29
N GLN A 70 -7.38 -29.85 8.73
CA GLN A 70 -7.65 -29.18 9.99
C GLN A 70 -8.89 -28.26 9.97
N TYR A 71 -9.46 -27.96 8.79
CA TYR A 71 -10.62 -27.06 8.62
C TYR A 71 -11.88 -27.82 8.17
N ILE A 72 -12.32 -28.76 9.01
CA ILE A 72 -13.45 -29.67 8.72
C ILE A 72 -14.80 -28.94 8.80
N LYS A 73 -14.93 -27.93 9.67
CA LYS A 73 -16.18 -27.16 9.82
C LYS A 73 -16.16 -25.91 8.95
N ASP A 74 -17.28 -25.62 8.29
CA ASP A 74 -17.43 -24.43 7.44
C ASP A 74 -17.18 -23.13 8.20
N ALA A 75 -17.61 -23.03 9.47
CA ALA A 75 -17.37 -21.86 10.31
C ALA A 75 -15.88 -21.54 10.48
N ASP A 76 -15.02 -22.56 10.58
CA ASP A 76 -13.57 -22.38 10.72
C ASP A 76 -12.94 -21.92 9.39
N ARG A 77 -13.47 -22.39 8.25
CA ARG A 77 -13.07 -21.95 6.90
C ARG A 77 -13.38 -20.47 6.70
N PHE A 78 -14.61 -20.04 7.00
CA PHE A 78 -15.01 -18.64 6.93
C PHE A 78 -14.16 -17.77 7.85
N HIS A 79 -13.93 -18.20 9.10
CA HIS A 79 -13.06 -17.49 10.03
C HIS A 79 -11.61 -17.35 9.53
N LEU A 80 -11.07 -18.33 8.80
CA LEU A 80 -9.75 -18.21 8.19
C LEU A 80 -9.76 -17.21 7.04
N LEU A 81 -10.75 -17.27 6.14
CA LEU A 81 -10.88 -16.34 5.02
C LEU A 81 -11.03 -14.89 5.49
N PHE A 82 -11.87 -14.63 6.51
CA PHE A 82 -11.98 -13.30 7.10
C PHE A 82 -10.65 -12.80 7.66
N ARG A 83 -9.87 -13.69 8.30
CA ARG A 83 -8.54 -13.34 8.79
C ARG A 83 -7.55 -13.06 7.66
N PHE A 84 -7.63 -13.74 6.53
CA PHE A 84 -6.83 -13.39 5.34
C PHE A 84 -7.18 -12.01 4.81
N ILE A 85 -8.47 -11.68 4.71
CA ILE A 85 -8.91 -10.36 4.26
C ILE A 85 -8.36 -9.26 5.18
N GLN A 86 -8.57 -9.40 6.49
CA GLN A 86 -8.04 -8.47 7.50
C GLN A 86 -6.51 -8.31 7.41
N TYR A 87 -5.80 -9.42 7.14
CA TYR A 87 -4.35 -9.40 6.99
C TYR A 87 -3.92 -8.65 5.72
N ILE A 88 -4.55 -8.94 4.58
CA ILE A 88 -4.25 -8.29 3.30
C ILE A 88 -4.51 -6.79 3.39
N GLU A 89 -5.63 -6.38 4.00
CA GLU A 89 -5.92 -4.96 4.23
C GLU A 89 -4.81 -4.27 5.02
N ARG A 90 -4.16 -4.98 5.95
CA ARG A 90 -3.09 -4.40 6.78
C ARG A 90 -1.87 -4.10 5.96
N GLN A 91 -1.56 -4.98 5.02
CA GLN A 91 -0.49 -4.77 4.06
C GLN A 91 -0.79 -3.57 3.16
N VAL A 92 -2.02 -3.41 2.69
CA VAL A 92 -2.40 -2.27 1.84
C VAL A 92 -2.26 -0.96 2.60
N VAL A 93 -2.83 -0.84 3.81
CA VAL A 93 -2.71 0.40 4.60
C VAL A 93 -1.27 0.71 5.00
N LEU A 94 -0.50 -0.31 5.34
CA LEU A 94 0.93 -0.13 5.64
C LEU A 94 1.69 0.39 4.41
N PHE A 95 1.39 -0.17 3.25
CA PHE A 95 1.99 0.26 1.99
C PHE A 95 1.67 1.73 1.71
N ASP A 96 0.39 2.12 1.80
CA ASP A 96 -0.06 3.50 1.59
C ASP A 96 0.64 4.47 2.55
N ALA A 97 0.72 4.11 3.84
CA ALA A 97 1.39 4.94 4.84
C ALA A 97 2.89 5.12 4.57
N ILE A 98 3.56 4.08 4.06
CA ILE A 98 4.98 4.15 3.68
C ILE A 98 5.17 4.98 2.42
N GLU A 99 4.32 4.77 1.41
CA GLU A 99 4.36 5.55 0.17
C GLU A 99 4.16 7.04 0.45
N ASP A 100 3.15 7.39 1.23
CA ASP A 100 2.88 8.77 1.67
C ASP A 100 4.07 9.35 2.44
N SER A 101 4.74 8.55 3.28
CA SER A 101 5.93 8.99 4.01
C SER A 101 7.13 9.27 3.10
N ALA A 102 7.21 8.58 1.96
CA ALA A 102 8.28 8.69 0.97
C ALA A 102 7.96 9.74 -0.11
N PHE A 103 6.74 10.28 -0.15
CA PHE A 103 6.25 11.18 -1.19
C PHE A 103 7.21 12.36 -1.46
N SER A 104 7.66 13.06 -0.42
CA SER A 104 8.59 14.19 -0.59
C SER A 104 9.95 13.80 -1.20
N LYS A 105 10.41 12.56 -0.99
CA LYS A 105 11.65 12.05 -1.60
C LYS A 105 11.44 11.62 -3.06
N LEU A 106 10.23 11.16 -3.39
CA LEU A 106 9.83 10.79 -4.74
C LEU A 106 9.57 12.01 -5.65
N GLU A 107 9.04 13.11 -5.09
CA GLU A 107 8.79 14.35 -5.84
C GLU A 107 10.06 15.17 -6.10
N ALA A 108 11.04 15.16 -5.18
CA ALA A 108 12.26 15.96 -5.29
C ALA A 108 13.12 15.67 -6.54
N THR A 109 12.78 14.64 -7.33
CA THR A 109 13.49 14.29 -8.57
C THR A 109 12.89 14.93 -9.85
N ASP A 110 11.76 15.64 -9.77
CA ASP A 110 11.02 16.09 -10.96
C ASP A 110 10.58 17.58 -10.92
N ASP A 111 11.44 18.45 -10.39
CA ASP A 111 11.19 19.90 -10.28
C ASP A 111 10.93 20.60 -11.63
N SER A 112 11.26 19.94 -12.76
CA SER A 112 11.10 20.45 -14.12
C SER A 112 9.65 20.74 -14.52
N SER A 113 8.68 20.16 -13.81
CA SER A 113 7.24 20.33 -14.03
C SER A 113 6.53 21.11 -12.93
N SER A 114 7.29 21.64 -11.95
CA SER A 114 6.73 22.39 -10.84
C SER A 114 6.01 23.65 -11.33
N LEU A 115 4.96 24.04 -10.60
CA LEU A 115 4.18 25.24 -10.89
C LEU A 115 5.09 26.50 -10.91
N GLN A 116 6.18 26.47 -10.15
CA GLN A 116 7.20 27.52 -10.11
C GLN A 116 7.96 27.63 -11.43
N VAL A 117 8.42 26.50 -12.00
CA VAL A 117 9.11 26.47 -13.30
C VAL A 117 8.16 26.93 -14.41
N LEU A 118 6.90 26.48 -14.38
CA LEU A 118 5.88 26.92 -15.32
C LEU A 118 5.66 28.44 -15.20
N LEU A 119 5.50 28.99 -13.99
CA LEU A 119 5.35 30.42 -13.79
C LEU A 119 6.56 31.23 -14.28
N GLN A 120 7.78 30.73 -14.09
CA GLN A 120 8.99 31.36 -14.62
C GLN A 120 9.01 31.38 -16.16
N GLN A 121 8.63 30.28 -16.81
CA GLN A 121 8.53 30.20 -18.27
C GLN A 121 7.48 31.17 -18.82
N VAL A 122 6.35 31.31 -18.13
CA VAL A 122 5.28 32.25 -18.47
C VAL A 122 5.79 33.69 -18.36
N ASN A 123 6.50 34.02 -17.29
CA ASN A 123 7.05 35.36 -17.08
C ASN A 123 8.08 35.76 -18.15
N ASN A 124 8.75 34.78 -18.76
CA ASN A 124 9.68 34.99 -19.87
C ASN A 124 8.97 35.13 -21.24
N GLN A 125 7.65 34.93 -21.31
CA GLN A 125 6.82 35.06 -22.53
C GLN A 125 5.57 35.93 -22.28
N PRO A 126 5.74 37.26 -22.18
CA PRO A 126 4.66 38.20 -21.83
C PRO A 126 3.44 38.12 -22.75
N ASP A 127 3.62 37.76 -24.03
CA ASP A 127 2.52 37.62 -25.01
C ASP A 127 1.51 36.53 -24.64
N ASN A 128 1.91 35.55 -23.84
CA ASN A 128 1.05 34.44 -23.42
C ASN A 128 0.30 34.70 -22.10
N HIS A 129 0.60 35.79 -21.38
CA HIS A 129 -0.01 36.09 -20.07
C HIS A 129 -1.54 36.18 -20.14
N ALA A 130 -2.09 36.82 -21.18
CA ALA A 130 -3.53 36.95 -21.34
C ALA A 130 -4.22 35.59 -21.51
N LYS A 131 -3.64 34.70 -22.33
CA LYS A 131 -4.17 33.35 -22.57
C LYS A 131 -4.09 32.47 -21.32
N ILE A 132 -2.99 32.57 -20.57
CA ILE A 132 -2.80 31.79 -19.35
C ILE A 132 -3.73 32.27 -18.24
N ARG A 133 -3.95 33.59 -18.12
CA ARG A 133 -4.93 34.15 -17.20
C ARG A 133 -6.33 33.63 -17.49
N GLU A 134 -6.73 33.58 -18.76
CA GLU A 134 -8.02 33.03 -19.16
C GLU A 134 -8.11 31.52 -18.87
N ALA A 135 -7.04 30.76 -19.12
CA ALA A 135 -6.99 29.34 -18.80
C ALA A 135 -7.11 29.06 -17.29
N LEU A 136 -6.42 29.84 -16.45
CA LEU A 136 -6.52 29.73 -14.98
C LEU A 136 -7.91 30.10 -14.46
N GLN A 137 -8.60 31.05 -15.09
CA GLN A 137 -9.97 31.40 -14.73
C GLN A 137 -10.98 30.29 -15.06
N LYS A 138 -10.70 29.48 -16.08
CA LYS A 138 -11.54 28.32 -16.46
C LYS A 138 -11.13 27.03 -15.74
N PHE A 139 -9.92 26.99 -15.18
CA PHE A 139 -9.41 25.82 -14.48
C PHE A 139 -10.21 25.60 -13.19
N SER A 140 -10.78 24.41 -13.05
CA SER A 140 -11.43 23.98 -11.82
C SER A 140 -11.10 22.53 -11.56
N LEU A 141 -10.79 22.23 -10.30
CA LEU A 141 -10.52 20.88 -9.83
C LEU A 141 -11.56 20.53 -8.76
N ARG A 142 -12.24 19.40 -8.94
CA ARG A 142 -13.12 18.83 -7.91
C ARG A 142 -12.50 17.52 -7.45
N LEU A 143 -11.88 17.57 -6.28
CA LEU A 143 -11.43 16.37 -5.59
C LEU A 143 -12.62 15.73 -4.89
N VAL A 144 -12.92 14.49 -5.25
CA VAL A 144 -13.90 13.65 -4.55
C VAL A 144 -13.12 12.57 -3.85
N LEU A 145 -12.89 12.77 -2.55
CA LEU A 145 -12.24 11.75 -1.72
C LEU A 145 -13.22 10.61 -1.52
N THR A 146 -12.78 9.41 -1.86
CA THR A 146 -13.53 8.17 -1.56
C THR A 146 -12.86 7.50 -0.37
N ALA A 147 -13.65 6.90 0.51
CA ALA A 147 -13.08 6.08 1.57
C ALA A 147 -12.31 4.92 0.93
N HIS A 148 -11.17 4.54 1.52
CA HIS A 148 -10.56 3.28 1.14
C HIS A 148 -11.59 2.16 1.44
N PRO A 149 -11.98 1.36 0.44
CA PRO A 149 -13.20 0.52 0.50
C PRO A 149 -13.19 -0.56 1.59
N THR A 150 -12.07 -0.72 2.29
CA THR A 150 -11.78 -1.82 3.22
C THR A 150 -11.11 -1.36 4.53
N GLN A 151 -11.40 -0.15 5.04
CA GLN A 151 -10.78 0.32 6.28
C GLN A 151 -11.45 -0.24 7.55
N PHE A 152 -11.04 -1.44 7.98
CA PHE A 152 -11.57 -2.13 9.17
C PHE A 152 -10.68 -2.02 10.43
N TYR A 153 -9.96 -0.92 10.63
CA TYR A 153 -9.08 -0.77 11.80
C TYR A 153 -9.76 -0.09 13.00
N PRO A 154 -9.61 -0.65 14.21
CA PRO A 154 -9.76 0.11 15.44
C PRO A 154 -8.72 1.25 15.48
N GLY A 155 -9.10 2.43 16.01
CA GLY A 155 -8.23 3.62 16.03
C GLY A 155 -6.86 3.41 16.71
N SER A 156 -6.73 2.43 17.61
CA SER A 156 -5.46 2.08 18.24
C SER A 156 -4.42 1.52 17.26
N VAL A 157 -4.83 0.79 16.23
CA VAL A 157 -3.92 0.24 15.21
C VAL A 157 -3.43 1.34 14.28
N LEU A 158 -4.31 2.31 13.95
CA LEU A 158 -3.93 3.52 13.22
C LEU A 158 -2.90 4.34 13.99
N GLY A 159 -3.08 4.51 15.31
CA GLY A 159 -2.11 5.19 16.17
C GLY A 159 -0.71 4.56 16.12
N ILE A 160 -0.62 3.23 16.26
CA ILE A 160 0.67 2.52 16.16
C ILE A 160 1.31 2.72 14.79
N ILE A 161 0.53 2.68 13.71
CA ILE A 161 1.04 2.90 12.35
C ILE A 161 1.56 4.33 12.22
N THR A 162 0.82 5.33 12.69
CA THR A 162 1.25 6.73 12.66
C THR A 162 2.52 6.95 13.47
N GLU A 163 2.60 6.42 14.70
CA GLU A 163 3.79 6.52 15.56
C GLU A 163 5.02 5.85 14.93
N LEU A 164 4.85 4.66 14.33
CA LEU A 164 5.90 4.01 13.55
C LEU A 164 6.29 4.87 12.35
N THR A 165 5.35 5.37 11.56
CA THR A 165 5.64 6.23 10.41
C THR A 165 6.43 7.48 10.82
N GLU A 166 6.11 8.09 11.96
CA GLU A 166 6.84 9.24 12.50
C GLU A 166 8.26 8.88 12.95
N ALA A 167 8.44 7.77 13.69
CA ALA A 167 9.76 7.28 14.10
C ALA A 167 10.68 6.97 12.90
N LEU A 168 10.08 6.46 11.81
CA LEU A 168 10.79 6.12 10.57
C LEU A 168 11.13 7.33 9.70
N LYS A 169 10.31 8.39 9.75
CA LYS A 169 10.66 9.69 9.17
C LYS A 169 11.85 10.32 9.89
N ALA A 170 11.96 10.10 11.20
CA ALA A 170 13.10 10.53 12.01
C ALA A 170 14.36 9.67 11.82
N ASN A 171 14.27 8.56 11.07
CA ASN A 171 15.35 7.59 10.87
C ASN A 171 15.83 6.94 12.19
N ASP A 172 14.97 6.92 13.21
CA ASP A 172 15.32 6.51 14.56
C ASP A 172 14.76 5.11 14.87
N ILE A 173 15.31 4.13 14.17
CA ILE A 173 14.93 2.71 14.28
C ILE A 173 15.25 2.16 15.70
N ASN A 174 15.97 2.93 16.54
CA ASN A 174 16.40 2.53 17.88
C ASN A 174 15.40 2.89 19.01
N GLU A 175 14.32 3.63 18.73
CA GLU A 175 13.31 3.99 19.76
C GLU A 175 12.03 3.12 19.74
N ILE A 176 11.97 2.10 18.87
CA ILE A 176 10.80 1.22 18.79
C ILE A 176 10.94 0.09 19.85
N TYR A 177 10.27 0.25 21.00
CA TYR A 177 10.07 -0.79 22.03
C TYR A 177 8.64 -1.34 22.03
#